data_AF-A0A1H0AX06-F1
#
_entry.id   AF-A0A1H0AX06-F1
#
_cell.length_a   1.000
_cell.length_b   1.000
_cell.length_c   1.000
_cell.angle_alpha   90.00
_cell.angle_beta   90.00
_cell.angle_gamma   90.00
#
_symmetry.space_group_name_H-M   'P 1'
#
loop_
_entity.id
_entity.type
_entity.pdbx_description
1 polymer ?
#
loop_
_entity_poly.entity_id
_entity_poly.type
_entity_poly.pdbx_seq_one_letter_code
_entity_poly.pdbx_strand_id
1 'polypeptide(L)'
;MNREARGIGVPDPPRRAYRRADDRPTAADLATAVSASCSMAAVLRRLSRPDNTSQRTNLKRWIADDGLSTAHFLGQAHMKGRPGTVPARRAADVLVKRETGRRTRTAHLRRALREIGVPDECAGCGSGPEWLGRPLTLEVDHINGDRLDDRADNLRLLCPNCHATTATWCRGGRRPGL
;
A
#
# COMPACT_ATOMS: atom_id res chain seq x y z
N MET A 1 3.95 -33.66 61.32
CA MET A 1 2.91 -33.50 60.27
C MET A 1 3.62 -33.09 58.99
N ASN A 2 4.09 -34.05 58.20
CA ASN A 2 4.80 -33.78 56.94
C ASN A 2 3.79 -33.88 55.79
N ARG A 3 3.58 -32.77 55.07
CA ARG A 3 2.75 -32.74 53.85
C ARG A 3 3.62 -33.24 52.69
N GLU A 4 3.40 -34.48 52.27
CA GLU A 4 3.93 -35.00 51.01
C GLU A 4 3.20 -34.32 49.84
N ALA A 5 3.92 -33.48 49.10
CA ALA A 5 3.43 -32.88 47.87
C ALA A 5 3.42 -33.95 46.76
N ARG A 6 2.22 -34.48 46.45
CA ARG A 6 1.98 -35.30 45.27
C ARG A 6 2.09 -34.43 44.02
N GLY A 7 3.24 -34.47 43.35
CA GLY A 7 3.44 -33.88 42.03
C GLY A 7 2.66 -34.68 40.98
N ILE A 8 1.62 -34.07 40.40
CA ILE A 8 0.92 -34.62 39.24
C ILE A 8 1.86 -34.44 38.04
N GLY A 9 2.44 -35.53 37.55
CA GLY A 9 3.25 -35.52 36.33
C GLY A 9 2.40 -35.12 35.13
N VAL A 10 2.64 -33.91 34.61
CA VAL A 10 2.06 -33.48 33.33
C VAL A 10 2.84 -34.20 32.22
N PRO A 11 2.18 -34.96 31.32
CA PRO A 11 2.87 -35.61 30.20
C PRO A 11 3.50 -34.56 29.29
N ASP A 12 4.76 -34.77 28.92
CA ASP A 12 5.47 -33.95 27.95
C ASP A 12 4.71 -34.01 26.60
N PRO A 13 4.28 -32.86 26.02
CA PRO A 13 3.54 -32.87 24.77
C PRO A 13 4.39 -33.51 23.66
N PRO A 14 3.79 -34.26 22.73
CA PRO A 14 4.55 -34.96 21.70
C PRO A 14 5.39 -33.96 20.92
N ARG A 15 6.71 -34.20 20.90
CA ARG A 15 7.67 -33.43 20.10
C ARG A 15 7.19 -33.45 18.64
N ARG A 16 6.97 -32.26 18.07
CA ARG A 16 6.61 -32.08 16.65
C ARG A 16 7.53 -32.94 15.78
N ALA A 17 6.92 -33.84 15.00
CA ALA A 17 7.63 -34.75 14.11
C ALA A 17 8.68 -34.01 13.26
N TYR A 18 9.90 -34.53 13.28
CA TYR A 18 11.04 -34.02 12.53
C TYR A 18 10.72 -34.07 11.02
N ARG A 19 10.92 -32.97 10.29
CA ARG A 19 10.66 -32.88 8.85
C ARG A 19 11.59 -33.86 8.11
N ARG A 20 11.05 -34.62 7.14
CA ARG A 20 11.83 -35.51 6.27
C ARG A 20 12.83 -34.71 5.44
N ALA A 21 14.02 -35.27 5.22
CA ALA A 21 15.12 -34.68 4.44
C ALA A 21 14.76 -34.46 2.94
N ASP A 22 13.66 -35.02 2.46
CA ASP A 22 13.25 -35.02 1.04
C ASP A 22 12.51 -33.75 0.56
N ASP A 23 12.45 -32.67 1.35
CA ASP A 23 11.67 -31.47 1.00
C ASP A 23 12.52 -30.30 0.44
N ARG A 24 13.85 -30.46 0.33
CA ARG A 24 14.74 -29.43 -0.23
C ARG A 24 14.98 -29.68 -1.73
N PRO A 25 14.74 -28.69 -2.62
CA PRO A 25 15.14 -28.77 -4.03
C PRO A 25 16.64 -29.01 -4.18
N THR A 26 17.06 -29.64 -5.28
CA THR A 26 18.49 -29.79 -5.56
C THR A 26 19.15 -28.42 -5.69
N ALA A 27 20.45 -28.33 -5.37
CA ALA A 27 21.18 -27.06 -5.48
C ALA A 27 21.12 -26.50 -6.91
N ALA A 28 21.16 -27.37 -7.93
CA ALA A 28 21.04 -27.00 -9.34
C ALA A 28 19.65 -26.42 -9.68
N ASP A 29 18.58 -27.06 -9.22
CA ASP A 29 17.21 -26.57 -9.45
C ASP A 29 16.98 -25.24 -8.74
N LEU A 30 17.49 -25.11 -7.51
CA LEU A 30 17.39 -23.89 -6.73
C LEU A 30 18.14 -22.74 -7.40
N ALA A 31 19.38 -22.97 -7.84
CA ALA A 31 20.18 -21.96 -8.54
C ALA A 31 19.51 -21.51 -9.84
N THR A 32 18.97 -22.45 -10.61
CA THR A 32 18.22 -22.17 -11.85
C THR A 32 16.96 -21.37 -11.58
N ALA A 33 16.20 -21.73 -10.53
CA ALA A 33 14.99 -21.01 -10.18
C ALA A 33 15.26 -19.59 -9.66
N VAL A 34 16.34 -19.40 -8.89
CA VAL A 34 16.75 -18.09 -8.34
C VAL A 34 17.25 -17.16 -9.45
N SER A 35 18.12 -17.64 -10.35
CA SER A 35 18.65 -16.82 -11.45
C SER A 35 17.54 -16.39 -12.42
N ALA A 36 16.56 -17.25 -12.69
CA ALA A 36 15.44 -16.98 -13.59
C ALA A 36 14.27 -16.20 -12.94
N SER A 37 14.43 -15.72 -11.69
CA SER A 37 13.37 -15.05 -10.93
C SER A 37 13.79 -13.70 -10.37
N CYS A 38 12.82 -12.80 -10.24
CA CYS A 38 12.98 -11.47 -9.67
C CYS A 38 12.31 -11.31 -8.29
N SER A 39 11.75 -12.38 -7.74
CA SER A 39 11.07 -12.39 -6.44
C SER A 39 10.99 -13.80 -5.83
N MET A 40 10.90 -13.88 -4.51
CA MET A 40 10.73 -15.15 -3.77
C MET A 40 9.48 -15.92 -4.22
N ALA A 41 8.37 -15.22 -4.49
CA ALA A 41 7.14 -15.83 -4.99
C ALA A 41 7.34 -16.45 -6.39
N ALA A 42 8.13 -15.81 -7.25
CA ALA A 42 8.45 -16.37 -8.57
C ALA A 42 9.32 -17.63 -8.45
N VAL A 43 10.29 -17.65 -7.53
CA VAL A 43 11.11 -18.84 -7.26
C VAL A 43 10.22 -19.99 -6.79
N LEU A 44 9.34 -19.76 -5.80
CA LEU A 44 8.42 -20.78 -5.30
C LEU A 44 7.49 -21.31 -6.40
N ARG A 45 6.95 -20.44 -7.26
CA ARG A 45 6.14 -20.86 -8.42
C ARG A 45 6.93 -21.75 -9.40
N ARG A 46 8.18 -21.39 -9.72
CA ARG A 46 9.04 -22.20 -10.61
C ARG A 46 9.36 -23.57 -10.00
N LEU A 47 9.53 -23.62 -8.69
CA LEU A 47 9.73 -24.86 -7.94
C LEU A 47 8.41 -25.62 -7.67
N SER A 48 7.29 -25.16 -8.23
CA SER A 48 5.95 -25.74 -8.00
C SER A 48 5.57 -25.86 -6.52
N ARG A 49 6.00 -24.88 -5.70
CA ARG A 49 5.76 -24.83 -4.25
C ARG A 49 4.78 -23.72 -3.88
N PRO A 50 3.95 -23.93 -2.85
CA PRO A 50 2.99 -22.92 -2.41
C PRO A 50 3.69 -21.71 -1.81
N ASP A 51 3.20 -20.52 -2.13
CA ASP A 51 3.71 -19.27 -1.58
C ASP A 51 3.12 -19.00 -0.18
N ASN A 52 3.73 -19.58 0.85
CA ASN A 52 3.33 -19.40 2.25
C ASN A 52 4.54 -19.12 3.17
N THR A 53 4.27 -18.75 4.43
CA THR A 53 5.30 -18.37 5.40
C THR A 53 6.36 -19.46 5.60
N SER A 54 5.96 -20.72 5.74
CA SER A 54 6.91 -21.82 5.94
C SER A 54 7.81 -22.01 4.73
N GLN A 55 7.24 -21.99 3.52
CA GLN A 55 8.02 -22.16 2.29
C GLN A 55 8.94 -20.97 2.02
N ARG A 56 8.50 -19.74 2.31
CA ARG A 56 9.38 -18.56 2.23
C ARG A 56 10.55 -18.64 3.21
N THR A 57 10.31 -19.11 4.44
CA THR A 57 11.37 -19.31 5.43
C THR A 57 12.36 -20.39 5.01
N ASN A 58 11.86 -21.52 4.50
CA ASN A 58 12.70 -22.59 3.97
C ASN A 58 13.52 -22.10 2.78
N LEU A 59 12.90 -21.40 1.83
CA LEU A 59 13.59 -20.87 0.65
C LEU A 59 14.73 -19.92 1.01
N LYS A 60 14.50 -18.99 1.96
CA LYS A 60 15.57 -18.11 2.46
C LYS A 60 16.74 -18.88 3.05
N ARG A 61 16.46 -19.94 3.79
CA ARG A 61 17.49 -20.82 4.36
C ARG A 61 18.28 -21.51 3.26
N TRP A 62 17.62 -22.14 2.30
CA TRP A 62 18.31 -22.85 1.22
C TRP A 62 19.16 -21.92 0.34
N ILE A 63 18.68 -20.71 0.05
CA ILE A 63 19.44 -19.68 -0.68
C ILE A 63 20.72 -19.30 0.08
N ALA A 64 20.63 -19.15 1.41
CA ALA A 64 21.79 -18.82 2.25
C ALA A 64 22.77 -20.00 2.33
N ASP A 65 22.26 -21.22 2.55
CA ASP A 65 23.06 -22.44 2.62
C ASP A 65 23.86 -22.68 1.32
N ASP A 66 23.26 -22.39 0.15
CA ASP A 66 23.89 -22.57 -1.17
C ASP A 66 24.64 -21.32 -1.67
N GLY A 67 24.72 -20.25 -0.85
CA GLY A 67 25.45 -19.03 -1.19
C GLY A 67 24.90 -18.27 -2.41
N LEU A 68 23.61 -18.41 -2.71
CA LEU A 68 23.00 -17.84 -3.91
C LEU A 68 22.69 -16.35 -3.73
N SER A 69 23.09 -15.53 -4.69
CA SER A 69 22.76 -14.11 -4.70
C SER A 69 21.29 -13.86 -5.04
N THR A 70 20.66 -12.95 -4.32
CA THR A 70 19.31 -12.43 -4.59
C THR A 70 19.31 -10.92 -4.81
N ALA A 71 20.47 -10.32 -5.05
CA ALA A 71 20.62 -8.87 -5.24
C ALA A 71 19.79 -8.34 -6.44
N HIS A 72 19.54 -9.19 -7.44
CA HIS A 72 18.70 -8.88 -8.60
C HIS A 72 17.18 -8.96 -8.30
N PHE A 73 16.78 -9.36 -7.08
CA PHE A 73 15.37 -9.42 -6.72
C PHE A 73 14.84 -8.01 -6.48
N LEU A 74 14.01 -7.54 -7.40
CA LEU A 74 13.43 -6.21 -7.36
C LEU A 74 12.30 -6.09 -6.31
N GLY A 75 11.76 -7.22 -5.82
CA GLY A 75 10.67 -7.21 -4.84
C GLY A 75 9.45 -6.42 -5.33
N GLN A 76 8.94 -5.49 -4.52
CA GLN A 76 7.84 -4.60 -4.92
C GLN A 76 8.22 -3.64 -6.06
N ALA A 77 9.51 -3.41 -6.28
CA ALA A 77 10.00 -2.57 -7.37
C ALA A 77 10.01 -3.29 -8.74
N HIS A 78 9.68 -4.59 -8.81
CA HIS A 78 9.58 -5.28 -10.11
C HIS A 78 8.52 -4.67 -11.04
N MET A 79 7.50 -4.03 -10.46
CA MET A 79 6.46 -3.29 -11.19
C MET A 79 6.75 -1.78 -11.28
N LYS A 80 7.83 -1.29 -10.66
CA LYS A 80 8.18 0.14 -10.68
C LYS A 80 8.51 0.55 -12.12
N GLY A 81 7.84 1.59 -12.61
CA GLY A 81 8.00 2.08 -13.99
C GLY A 81 7.21 1.29 -15.04
N ARG A 82 6.56 0.17 -14.69
CA ARG A 82 5.63 -0.52 -15.58
C ARG A 82 4.23 0.07 -15.43
N PRO A 83 3.46 0.23 -16.52
CA PRO A 83 2.06 0.59 -16.43
C PRO A 83 1.31 -0.41 -15.53
N GLY A 84 0.40 0.09 -14.70
CA GLY A 84 -0.53 -0.79 -13.99
C GLY A 84 -1.36 -1.59 -14.98
N THR A 85 -1.75 -2.81 -14.61
CA THR A 85 -2.57 -3.69 -15.46
C THR A 85 -3.94 -3.09 -15.80
N VAL A 86 -4.44 -2.18 -14.95
CA VAL A 86 -5.72 -1.50 -15.16
C VAL A 86 -5.44 -0.06 -15.62
N PRO A 87 -5.99 0.36 -16.77
CA PRO A 87 -5.88 1.74 -17.23
C PRO A 87 -6.41 2.73 -16.20
N ALA A 88 -5.75 3.89 -16.12
CA ALA A 88 -6.27 5.02 -15.37
C ALA A 88 -7.60 5.49 -15.97
N ARG A 89 -8.64 5.66 -15.13
CA ARG A 89 -9.87 6.36 -15.52
C ARG A 89 -9.55 7.77 -16.02
N ARG A 90 -10.27 8.26 -17.03
CA ARG A 90 -10.10 9.62 -17.56
C ARG A 90 -10.63 10.65 -16.56
N ALA A 91 -10.19 11.90 -16.66
CA ALA A 91 -10.71 12.96 -15.81
C ALA A 91 -12.24 13.10 -15.90
N ALA A 92 -12.80 12.98 -17.11
CA ALA A 92 -14.24 13.04 -17.34
C ALA A 92 -15.04 11.97 -16.57
N ASP A 93 -14.47 10.79 -16.31
CA ASP A 93 -15.13 9.72 -15.55
C ASP A 93 -14.97 9.89 -14.03
N VAL A 94 -13.98 10.70 -13.63
CA VAL A 94 -13.65 10.96 -12.23
C VAL A 94 -14.42 12.16 -11.71
N LEU A 95 -14.46 13.25 -12.48
CA LEU A 95 -14.99 14.56 -12.12
C LEU A 95 -16.49 14.66 -12.39
N VAL A 96 -17.25 13.81 -11.72
CA VAL A 96 -18.71 13.70 -11.88
C VAL A 96 -19.39 13.77 -10.52
N LYS A 97 -20.62 14.27 -10.49
CA LYS A 97 -21.48 14.14 -9.32
C LYS A 97 -22.02 12.71 -9.25
N ARG A 98 -21.96 12.11 -8.07
CA ARG A 98 -22.56 10.81 -7.75
C ARG A 98 -23.71 11.00 -6.77
N GLU A 99 -24.76 10.23 -6.95
CA GLU A 99 -25.88 10.22 -5.99
C GLU A 99 -25.62 9.25 -4.82
N THR A 100 -24.84 8.19 -5.05
CA THR A 100 -24.57 7.15 -4.04
C THR A 100 -23.16 6.58 -4.16
N GLY A 101 -22.76 5.78 -3.18
CA GLY A 101 -21.52 5.02 -3.19
C GLY A 101 -20.38 5.63 -2.38
N ARG A 102 -19.17 5.14 -2.64
CA ARG A 102 -17.97 5.58 -1.91
C ARG A 102 -17.41 6.85 -2.53
N ARG A 103 -16.95 7.77 -1.66
CA ARG A 103 -16.15 8.93 -2.05
C ARG A 103 -14.98 8.50 -2.92
N THR A 104 -14.71 9.25 -3.99
CA THR A 104 -13.53 9.02 -4.81
C THR A 104 -12.26 9.42 -4.06
N ARG A 105 -11.19 8.64 -4.24
CA ARG A 105 -9.93 8.88 -3.55
C ARG A 105 -9.33 10.22 -4.00
N THR A 106 -8.87 11.02 -3.05
CA THR A 106 -8.27 12.36 -3.31
C THR A 106 -7.13 12.33 -4.33
N ALA A 107 -6.34 11.25 -4.37
CA ALA A 107 -5.29 11.09 -5.38
C ALA A 107 -5.83 11.04 -6.82
N HIS A 108 -7.01 10.46 -7.04
CA HIS A 108 -7.65 10.45 -8.35
C HIS A 108 -8.22 11.82 -8.71
N LEU A 109 -8.80 12.53 -7.74
CA LEU A 109 -9.29 13.90 -7.94
C LEU A 109 -8.16 14.85 -8.31
N ARG A 110 -7.05 14.88 -7.55
CA ARG A 110 -5.88 15.70 -7.87
C ARG A 110 -5.32 15.40 -9.26
N ARG A 111 -5.21 14.12 -9.62
CA ARG A 111 -4.77 13.71 -10.96
C ARG A 111 -5.73 14.22 -12.04
N ALA A 112 -7.03 14.04 -11.86
CA ALA A 112 -8.05 14.46 -12.82
C ALA A 112 -8.11 15.99 -12.98
N LEU A 113 -7.99 16.75 -11.88
CA LEU A 113 -7.90 18.22 -11.92
C LEU A 113 -6.67 18.68 -12.72
N ARG A 114 -5.49 18.07 -12.49
CA ARG A 114 -4.30 18.37 -13.31
C ARG A 114 -4.48 18.00 -14.77
N GLU A 115 -5.14 16.88 -15.07
CA GLU A 115 -5.41 16.43 -16.45
C GLU A 115 -6.26 17.44 -17.24
N ILE A 116 -7.18 18.16 -16.58
CA ILE A 116 -7.98 19.22 -17.21
C ILE A 116 -7.33 20.61 -17.11
N GLY A 117 -6.10 20.72 -16.61
CA GLY A 117 -5.35 21.96 -16.57
C GLY A 117 -5.58 22.85 -15.33
N VAL A 118 -6.17 22.32 -14.26
CA VAL A 118 -6.27 23.07 -12.99
C VAL A 118 -4.86 23.28 -12.42
N PRO A 119 -4.44 24.52 -12.13
CA PRO A 119 -3.14 24.82 -11.55
C PRO A 119 -2.93 24.12 -10.21
N ASP A 120 -1.69 23.71 -9.92
CA ASP A 120 -1.32 23.08 -8.65
C ASP A 120 -1.03 24.15 -7.59
N GLU A 121 -1.96 25.08 -7.40
CA GLU A 121 -1.86 26.21 -6.49
C GLU A 121 -3.07 26.29 -5.56
N CYS A 122 -2.86 26.88 -4.38
CA CYS A 122 -3.94 27.12 -3.43
C CYS A 122 -4.89 28.19 -3.98
N ALA A 123 -6.16 27.85 -4.18
CA ALA A 123 -7.20 28.78 -4.62
C ALA A 123 -7.48 29.91 -3.61
N GLY A 124 -7.03 29.78 -2.35
CA GLY A 124 -7.20 30.79 -1.31
C GLY A 124 -6.06 31.81 -1.23
N CYS A 125 -4.81 31.36 -1.33
CA CYS A 125 -3.62 32.21 -1.10
C CYS A 125 -2.58 32.17 -2.21
N GLY A 126 -2.80 31.41 -3.29
CA GLY A 126 -1.89 31.28 -4.42
C GLY A 126 -0.61 30.48 -4.14
N SER A 127 -0.43 29.93 -2.93
CA SER A 127 0.75 29.12 -2.63
C SER A 127 0.79 27.86 -3.50
N GLY A 128 1.93 27.61 -4.12
CA GLY A 128 2.16 26.43 -4.95
C GLY A 128 2.31 25.13 -4.15
N PRO A 129 2.75 24.04 -4.81
CA PRO A 129 2.87 22.72 -4.22
C PRO A 129 4.22 22.53 -3.50
N GLU A 130 4.87 23.62 -3.10
CA GLU A 130 6.14 23.61 -2.38
C GLU A 130 6.08 24.55 -1.18
N TRP A 131 6.63 24.10 -0.06
CA TRP A 131 6.79 24.88 1.17
C TRP A 131 8.21 24.70 1.71
N LEU A 132 8.97 25.79 1.79
CA LEU A 132 10.38 25.79 2.26
C LEU A 132 11.26 24.75 1.54
N GLY A 133 11.17 24.66 0.21
CA GLY A 133 11.95 23.71 -0.58
C GLY A 133 11.46 22.26 -0.50
N ARG A 134 10.31 22.00 0.16
CA ARG A 134 9.75 20.66 0.34
C ARG A 134 8.37 20.54 -0.32
N PRO A 135 8.03 19.38 -0.91
CA PRO A 135 6.71 19.18 -1.50
C PRO A 135 5.59 19.38 -0.48
N LEU A 136 4.64 20.25 -0.81
CA LEU A 136 3.39 20.45 -0.10
C LEU A 136 2.25 19.83 -0.91
N THR A 137 1.55 18.88 -0.30
CA THR A 137 0.30 18.37 -0.89
C THR A 137 -0.82 19.38 -0.64
N LEU A 138 -1.32 19.99 -1.71
CA LEU A 138 -2.59 20.71 -1.66
C LEU A 138 -3.75 19.73 -1.47
N GLU A 139 -4.67 20.11 -0.61
CA GLU A 139 -5.84 19.35 -0.22
C GLU A 139 -7.00 19.68 -1.18
N VAL A 140 -7.84 18.68 -1.46
CA VAL A 140 -9.06 18.88 -2.27
C VAL A 140 -10.19 19.25 -1.33
N ASP A 141 -10.72 20.45 -1.51
CA ASP A 141 -11.93 20.94 -0.85
C ASP A 141 -13.11 20.86 -1.82
N HIS A 142 -14.27 20.48 -1.29
CA HIS A 142 -15.55 20.48 -1.98
C HIS A 142 -16.28 21.75 -1.56
N ILE A 143 -16.46 22.71 -2.48
CA ILE A 143 -16.98 24.05 -2.19
C ILE A 143 -18.36 23.98 -1.52
N ASN A 144 -19.25 23.14 -2.05
CA ASN A 144 -20.58 22.93 -1.48
C ASN A 144 -20.61 22.01 -0.24
N GLY A 145 -19.46 21.44 0.14
CA GLY A 145 -19.39 20.46 1.20
C GLY A 145 -20.16 19.18 0.87
N ASP A 146 -20.38 18.80 -0.38
CA ASP A 146 -20.86 17.46 -0.75
C ASP A 146 -19.67 16.61 -1.20
N ARG A 147 -19.40 15.54 -0.47
CA ARG A 147 -18.27 14.64 -0.74
C ARG A 147 -18.48 13.75 -1.97
N LEU A 148 -19.68 13.74 -2.55
CA LEU A 148 -20.01 12.98 -3.75
C LEU A 148 -20.11 13.85 -5.00
N ASP A 149 -20.02 15.17 -4.85
CA ASP A 149 -20.03 16.11 -5.97
C ASP A 149 -18.61 16.43 -6.43
N ASP A 150 -18.03 15.51 -7.21
CA ASP A 150 -16.65 15.64 -7.68
C ASP A 150 -16.52 16.47 -8.98
N ARG A 151 -17.56 17.21 -9.38
CA ARG A 151 -17.50 18.07 -10.58
C ARG A 151 -16.39 19.12 -10.42
N ALA A 152 -15.66 19.38 -11.50
CA ALA A 152 -14.50 20.28 -11.50
C ALA A 152 -14.81 21.64 -10.85
N ASP A 153 -15.93 22.27 -11.24
CA ASP A 153 -16.35 23.59 -10.73
C ASP A 153 -16.70 23.60 -9.23
N ASN A 154 -16.92 22.43 -8.63
CA ASN A 154 -17.20 22.28 -7.20
C ASN A 154 -15.94 21.94 -6.39
N LEU A 155 -14.81 21.68 -7.05
CA LEU A 155 -13.55 21.33 -6.39
C LEU A 155 -12.57 22.49 -6.43
N ARG A 156 -11.81 22.64 -5.35
CA ARG A 156 -10.65 23.53 -5.33
C ARG A 156 -9.48 22.91 -4.58
N LEU A 157 -8.27 23.27 -4.97
CA LEU A 157 -7.06 22.91 -4.25
C LEU A 157 -6.77 23.98 -3.20
N LEU A 158 -6.54 23.59 -1.95
CA LEU A 158 -6.19 24.49 -0.85
C LEU A 158 -4.95 23.98 -0.13
N CYS A 159 -4.09 24.89 0.34
CA CYS A 159 -3.07 24.53 1.31
C CYS A 159 -3.74 24.17 2.66
N PRO A 160 -3.06 23.40 3.54
CA PRO A 160 -3.64 22.99 4.82
C PRO A 160 -4.15 24.17 5.67
N ASN A 161 -3.45 25.31 5.62
CA ASN A 161 -3.81 26.50 6.38
C ASN A 161 -5.11 27.14 5.85
N CYS A 162 -5.24 27.31 4.52
CA CYS A 162 -6.47 27.85 3.93
C CYS A 162 -7.63 26.85 4.03
N HIS A 163 -7.37 25.55 3.97
CA HIS A 163 -8.44 24.57 4.09
C HIS A 163 -9.03 24.56 5.50
N ALA A 164 -8.19 24.73 6.53
CA ALA A 164 -8.62 24.80 7.92
C ALA A 164 -9.60 25.96 8.24
N THR A 165 -9.62 27.01 7.43
CA THR A 165 -10.52 28.17 7.60
C THR A 165 -11.85 28.04 6.85
N THR A 166 -12.03 26.97 6.07
CA THR A 166 -13.27 26.76 5.32
C THR A 166 -14.42 26.32 6.23
N ALA A 167 -15.65 26.73 5.90
CA ALA A 167 -16.86 26.28 6.62
C ALA A 167 -17.09 24.76 6.50
N THR A 168 -16.51 24.12 5.48
CA THR A 168 -16.60 22.70 5.18
C THR A 168 -15.53 21.86 5.91
N TRP A 169 -14.54 22.50 6.54
CA TRP A 169 -13.45 21.86 7.27
C TRP A 169 -13.96 20.99 8.43
N CYS A 170 -13.52 19.73 8.47
CA CYS A 170 -13.85 18.72 9.51
C CYS A 170 -15.36 18.48 9.80
N ARG A 171 -16.27 19.20 9.13
CA ARG A 171 -17.74 19.22 9.29
C ARG A 171 -18.22 19.34 10.73
N GLY A 172 -17.87 20.48 11.34
CA GLY A 172 -18.50 21.00 12.53
C GLY A 172 -18.43 22.53 12.66
N GLY A 173 -18.38 23.30 11.56
CA GLY A 173 -18.41 24.76 11.59
C GLY A 173 -19.80 25.35 11.34
N ARG A 174 -20.59 25.58 12.40
CA ARG A 174 -21.58 26.67 12.45
C ARG A 174 -21.27 27.48 13.73
N ARG A 175 -21.14 28.79 13.74
CA ARG A 175 -21.70 29.85 12.85
C ARG A 175 -20.68 30.97 12.58
N PRO A 176 -20.83 31.72 11.47
CA PRO A 176 -20.34 33.09 11.40
C PRO A 176 -21.17 33.96 12.34
N GLY A 177 -20.51 34.64 13.27
CA GLY A 177 -21.15 35.49 14.26
C GLY A 177 -20.26 35.74 15.48
N LEU A 178 -19.16 36.45 15.26
CA LEU A 178 -18.52 37.42 16.16
C LEU A 178 -17.47 38.20 15.34
#